data_AF-A0A2W2FGM7-F1
#
_entry.id   AF-A0A2W2FGM7-F1
#
_cell.length_a   1.000
_cell.length_b   1.000
_cell.length_c   1.000
_cell.angle_alpha   90.00
_cell.angle_beta   90.00
_cell.angle_gamma   90.00
#
_symmetry.space_group_name_H-M   'P 1'
#
loop_
_entity.id
_entity.type
_entity.pdbx_description
1 polymer ?
#
loop_
_entity_poly.entity_id
_entity_poly.type
_entity_poly.pdbx_seq_one_letter_code
_entity_poly.pdbx_strand_id
1 'polypeptide(L)'
;MRAAEEGRADAGAAELAAEDPVEAGAGLRVAEEAVTVVGALLRDESPTTLAECRQAIDRVDAALATLLERRAALAGIVQRIKPVGGFAGRDLARERAVVARMALRAPTLGETRLAPIMNAVIEAGLHLAEERAADRPPV
;
A
#
# COMPACT_ATOMS: atom_id res chain seq x y z
N MET A 1 -20.14 -68.75 20.26
CA MET A 1 -18.81 -68.37 19.74
C MET A 1 -19.01 -67.61 18.43
N ARG A 2 -18.35 -66.44 18.27
CA ARG A 2 -18.59 -65.29 17.34
C ARG A 2 -19.59 -64.29 17.92
N ALA A 3 -19.20 -63.23 18.65
CA ALA A 3 -18.14 -62.21 18.53
C ALA A 3 -18.46 -61.10 17.50
N ALA A 4 -18.87 -59.97 18.06
CA ALA A 4 -18.62 -58.56 17.71
C ALA A 4 -18.94 -58.06 16.28
N GLU A 5 -20.03 -57.30 16.18
CA GLU A 5 -20.20 -56.18 15.26
C GLU A 5 -19.51 -54.94 15.85
N GLU A 6 -18.40 -54.48 15.25
CA GLU A 6 -17.92 -53.12 15.44
C GLU A 6 -17.24 -52.62 14.16
N GLY A 7 -17.67 -51.43 13.71
CA GLY A 7 -16.76 -50.43 13.17
C GLY A 7 -16.50 -50.44 11.66
N ARG A 8 -17.23 -49.60 10.93
CA ARG A 8 -16.59 -48.47 10.22
C ARG A 8 -17.64 -47.42 9.86
N ALA A 9 -17.83 -46.48 10.79
CA ALA A 9 -18.42 -45.20 10.46
C ALA A 9 -17.46 -44.46 9.53
N ASP A 10 -18.06 -43.93 8.48
CA ASP A 10 -17.54 -43.01 7.49
C ASP A 10 -16.75 -41.86 8.14
N ALA A 11 -15.42 -41.89 8.00
CA ALA A 11 -14.52 -40.79 8.33
C ALA A 11 -14.08 -40.13 7.01
N GLY A 12 -15.05 -39.66 6.24
CA GLY A 12 -14.85 -38.96 4.96
C GLY A 12 -15.38 -37.53 4.96
N ALA A 13 -15.64 -36.93 6.11
CA ALA A 13 -16.13 -35.56 6.20
C ALA A 13 -15.41 -34.76 7.30
N ALA A 14 -14.98 -33.56 6.91
CA ALA A 14 -14.40 -32.49 7.72
C ALA A 14 -12.86 -32.46 7.85
N GLU A 15 -12.17 -32.37 6.71
CA GLU A 15 -11.00 -31.50 6.63
C GLU A 15 -11.39 -30.26 5.81
N LEU A 16 -12.32 -29.46 6.37
CA LEU A 16 -12.35 -28.04 6.09
C LEU A 16 -11.07 -27.50 6.72
N ALA A 17 -10.05 -27.25 5.90
CA ALA A 17 -8.86 -26.52 6.31
C ALA A 17 -9.33 -25.26 7.04
N ALA A 18 -9.17 -25.24 8.36
CA ALA A 18 -9.36 -24.04 9.14
C ALA A 18 -8.31 -23.06 8.63
N GLU A 19 -8.72 -22.07 7.84
CA GLU A 19 -7.85 -20.96 7.48
C GLU A 19 -7.25 -20.41 8.77
N ASP A 20 -5.92 -20.26 8.80
CA ASP A 20 -5.23 -19.71 9.96
C ASP A 20 -5.89 -18.36 10.30
N PRO A 21 -6.40 -18.14 11.53
CA PRO A 21 -7.05 -16.89 11.92
C PRO A 21 -6.19 -15.65 11.65
N VAL A 22 -4.86 -15.80 11.67
CA VAL A 22 -3.90 -14.74 11.33
C VAL A 22 -3.88 -14.46 9.83
N GLU A 23 -4.00 -15.50 9.01
CA GLU A 23 -4.06 -15.41 7.55
C GLU A 23 -5.42 -14.86 7.09
N ALA A 24 -6.52 -15.30 7.70
CA ALA A 24 -7.85 -14.73 7.49
C ALA A 24 -7.91 -13.25 7.91
N GLY A 25 -7.29 -12.89 9.04
CA GLY A 25 -7.15 -11.51 9.47
C GLY A 25 -6.25 -10.66 8.57
N ALA A 26 -5.23 -11.26 7.94
CA ALA A 26 -4.43 -10.60 6.91
C ALA A 26 -5.23 -10.38 5.63
N GLY A 27 -6.01 -11.36 5.20
CA GLY A 27 -6.90 -11.27 4.04
C GLY A 27 -7.93 -10.15 4.19
N LEU A 28 -8.56 -10.03 5.37
CA LEU A 28 -9.51 -8.96 5.67
C LEU A 28 -8.86 -7.58 5.57
N ARG A 29 -7.69 -7.37 6.17
CA ARG A 29 -6.98 -6.07 6.09
C ARG A 29 -6.62 -5.68 4.67
N VAL A 30 -6.16 -6.65 3.87
CA VAL A 30 -5.87 -6.41 2.44
C VAL A 30 -7.14 -6.02 1.70
N ALA A 31 -8.27 -6.68 1.97
CA ALA A 31 -9.56 -6.32 1.39
C ALA A 31 -10.01 -4.91 1.80
N GLU A 32 -9.88 -4.54 3.09
CA GLU A 32 -10.21 -3.21 3.60
C GLU A 32 -9.37 -2.10 2.95
N GLU A 33 -8.06 -2.32 2.79
CA GLU A 33 -7.17 -1.39 2.08
C GLU A 33 -7.55 -1.25 0.60
N ALA A 34 -7.85 -2.37 -0.06
CA ALA A 34 -8.30 -2.36 -1.45
C ALA A 34 -9.62 -1.59 -1.60
N VAL A 35 -10.59 -1.81 -0.71
CA VAL A 35 -11.86 -1.07 -0.69
C VAL A 35 -11.63 0.42 -0.42
N THR A 36 -10.70 0.78 0.48
CA THR A 36 -10.36 2.18 0.75
C THR A 36 -9.83 2.88 -0.49
N VAL A 37 -8.86 2.26 -1.18
CA VAL A 37 -8.23 2.86 -2.38
C VAL A 37 -9.20 2.90 -3.56
N VAL A 38 -9.91 1.81 -3.84
CA VAL A 38 -10.83 1.73 -4.98
C VAL A 38 -12.07 2.60 -4.73
N GLY A 39 -12.60 2.60 -3.50
CA GLY A 39 -13.73 3.40 -3.09
C GLY A 39 -13.46 4.90 -3.21
N ALA A 40 -12.26 5.36 -2.85
CA ALA A 40 -11.88 6.76 -3.02
C ALA A 40 -11.89 7.23 -4.49
N LEU A 41 -11.71 6.33 -5.46
CA LEU A 41 -11.62 6.66 -6.89
C LEU A 41 -12.93 6.50 -7.64
N LEU A 42 -13.74 5.51 -7.28
CA LEU A 42 -14.89 5.08 -8.09
C LEU A 42 -16.24 5.50 -7.52
N ARG A 43 -16.28 6.07 -6.32
CA ARG A 43 -17.54 6.47 -5.69
C ARG A 43 -18.09 7.69 -6.40
N ASP A 44 -19.32 7.54 -6.90
CA ASP A 44 -20.08 8.64 -7.48
C ASP A 44 -20.61 9.52 -6.35
N GLU A 45 -19.95 10.66 -6.13
CA GLU A 45 -20.29 11.60 -5.06
C GLU A 45 -20.51 12.99 -5.65
N SER A 46 -21.61 13.63 -5.24
CA SER A 46 -21.92 15.04 -5.54
C SER A 46 -22.20 15.77 -4.24
N PRO A 47 -21.17 16.02 -3.40
CA PRO A 47 -21.36 16.66 -2.10
C PRO A 47 -21.89 18.10 -2.29
N THR A 48 -22.90 18.46 -1.51
CA THR A 48 -23.58 19.77 -1.57
C THR A 48 -23.35 20.62 -0.33
N THR A 49 -22.83 20.01 0.74
CA THR A 49 -22.46 20.71 1.98
C THR A 49 -20.96 20.63 2.25
N LEU A 50 -20.45 21.59 3.03
CA LEU A 50 -19.05 21.59 3.46
C LEU A 50 -18.66 20.33 4.24
N ALA A 51 -19.58 19.81 5.06
CA ALA A 51 -19.34 18.59 5.83
C ALA A 51 -19.16 17.38 4.89
N GLU A 52 -20.01 17.26 3.87
CA GLU A 52 -19.90 16.21 2.86
C GLU A 52 -18.59 16.33 2.06
N CYS A 53 -18.21 17.55 1.66
CA CYS A 53 -16.93 17.78 0.96
C CYS A 53 -15.73 17.33 1.79
N ARG A 54 -15.71 17.64 3.09
CA ARG A 54 -14.62 17.24 3.99
C ARG A 54 -14.54 15.73 4.14
N GLN A 55 -15.67 15.07 4.32
CA GLN A 55 -15.70 13.61 4.39
C GLN A 55 -15.22 12.94 3.09
N ALA A 56 -15.51 13.54 1.94
CA ALA A 56 -15.01 13.07 0.64
C ALA A 56 -13.47 13.22 0.56
N ILE A 57 -12.92 14.35 1.01
CA ILE A 57 -11.47 14.57 1.10
C ILE A 57 -10.84 13.58 2.07
N ASP A 58 -11.40 13.36 3.25
CA ASP A 58 -10.86 12.42 4.25
C ASP A 58 -10.74 11.00 3.68
N ARG A 59 -11.68 10.57 2.82
CA ARG A 59 -11.61 9.27 2.12
C ARG A 59 -10.45 9.22 1.12
N VAL A 60 -10.26 10.29 0.35
CA VAL A 60 -9.13 10.41 -0.58
C VAL A 60 -7.81 10.39 0.21
N ASP A 61 -7.74 11.11 1.33
CA ASP A 61 -6.55 11.18 2.17
C ASP A 61 -6.21 9.82 2.81
N ALA A 62 -7.23 9.04 3.22
CA ALA A 62 -7.02 7.67 3.67
C ALA A 62 -6.41 6.79 2.57
N ALA A 63 -6.91 6.87 1.33
CA ALA A 63 -6.33 6.16 0.19
C ALA A 63 -4.90 6.64 -0.13
N LEU A 64 -4.65 7.96 -0.05
CA LEU A 64 -3.31 8.53 -0.22
C LEU A 64 -2.34 7.99 0.83
N ALA A 65 -2.74 7.89 2.09
CA ALA A 65 -1.89 7.34 3.15
C ALA A 65 -1.45 5.91 2.85
N THR A 66 -2.37 5.02 2.46
CA THR A 66 -2.06 3.63 2.05
C THR A 66 -1.09 3.59 0.86
N LEU A 67 -1.33 4.43 -0.16
CA LEU A 67 -0.46 4.49 -1.34
C LEU A 67 0.93 5.04 -1.03
N LEU A 68 1.03 6.03 -0.14
CA LEU A 68 2.30 6.62 0.29
C LEU A 68 3.13 5.61 1.10
N GLU A 69 2.53 4.88 2.03
CA GLU A 69 3.20 3.80 2.78
C GLU A 69 3.76 2.74 1.81
N ARG A 70 2.94 2.27 0.88
CA ARG A 70 3.37 1.33 -0.16
C ARG A 70 4.51 1.88 -0.99
N ARG A 71 4.44 3.15 -1.37
CA ARG A 71 5.49 3.82 -2.16
C ARG A 71 6.80 3.93 -1.38
N ALA A 72 6.74 4.27 -0.09
CA ALA A 72 7.91 4.36 0.78
C ALA A 72 8.57 2.97 0.98
N ALA A 73 7.77 1.91 1.14
CA ALA A 73 8.26 0.54 1.19
C ALA A 73 9.00 0.14 -0.10
N LEU A 74 8.44 0.47 -1.28
CA LEU A 74 9.08 0.26 -2.58
C LEU A 74 10.36 1.09 -2.73
N ALA A 75 10.36 2.34 -2.27
CA ALA A 75 11.56 3.18 -2.26
C ALA A 75 12.67 2.52 -1.42
N GLY A 76 12.35 2.01 -0.23
CA GLY A 76 13.30 1.26 0.60
C GLY A 76 13.88 0.02 -0.09
N ILE A 77 13.08 -0.72 -0.86
CA ILE A 77 13.58 -1.84 -1.69
C ILE A 77 14.56 -1.32 -2.75
N VAL A 78 14.19 -0.28 -3.48
CA VAL A 78 15.04 0.34 -4.51
C VAL A 78 16.38 0.80 -3.92
N GLN A 79 16.36 1.44 -2.75
CA GLN A 79 17.58 1.94 -2.10
C GLN A 79 18.56 0.82 -1.73
N ARG A 80 18.08 -0.38 -1.39
CA ARG A 80 18.95 -1.54 -1.14
C ARG A 80 19.60 -2.11 -2.40
N ILE A 81 19.01 -1.86 -3.57
CA ILE A 81 19.49 -2.35 -4.86
C ILE A 81 20.44 -1.35 -5.52
N LYS A 82 20.24 -0.06 -5.29
CA LYS A 82 21.05 1.00 -5.91
C LYS A 82 22.53 0.88 -5.52
N PRO A 83 23.47 1.13 -6.46
CA PRO A 83 24.89 1.21 -6.14
C PRO A 83 25.22 2.36 -5.17
N VAL A 84 24.52 3.49 -5.33
CA VAL A 84 24.60 4.64 -4.42
C VAL A 84 23.20 4.86 -3.84
N GLY A 85 23.05 4.64 -2.54
CA GLY A 85 21.80 4.83 -1.81
C GLY A 85 21.59 6.24 -1.29
N GLY A 86 20.46 6.47 -0.62
CA GLY A 86 20.13 7.70 0.08
C GLY A 86 20.01 8.91 -0.84
N PHE A 87 20.21 10.10 -0.26
CA PHE A 87 20.18 11.37 -1.00
C PHE A 87 21.29 11.48 -2.07
N ALA A 88 22.44 10.84 -1.85
CA ALA A 88 23.54 10.84 -2.81
C ALA A 88 23.18 10.10 -4.12
N GLY A 89 22.26 9.14 -4.06
CA GLY A 89 21.77 8.35 -5.20
C GLY A 89 20.56 8.93 -5.92
N ARG A 90 20.26 10.24 -5.75
CA ARG A 90 19.12 10.88 -6.41
C ARG A 90 19.34 10.99 -7.92
N ASP A 91 18.26 10.76 -8.66
CA ASP A 91 18.23 10.86 -10.12
C ASP A 91 17.17 11.89 -10.51
N LEU A 92 17.60 13.14 -10.65
CA LEU A 92 16.69 14.25 -10.95
C LEU A 92 16.00 14.11 -12.31
N ALA A 93 16.63 13.43 -13.28
CA ALA A 93 16.02 13.20 -14.59
C ALA A 93 14.85 12.20 -14.46
N ARG A 94 15.06 11.10 -13.72
CA ARG A 94 14.01 10.13 -13.40
C ARG A 94 12.87 10.79 -12.62
N GLU A 95 13.19 11.62 -11.64
CA GLU A 95 12.20 12.32 -10.80
C GLU A 95 11.33 13.28 -11.65
N ARG A 96 11.94 14.10 -12.52
CA ARG A 96 11.20 14.94 -13.48
C ARG A 96 10.31 14.10 -14.40
N ALA A 97 10.82 12.98 -14.92
CA ALA A 97 10.03 12.09 -15.74
C ALA A 97 8.84 11.46 -14.98
N VAL A 98 8.92 11.27 -13.66
CA VAL A 98 7.76 10.84 -12.85
C VAL A 98 6.70 11.94 -12.84
N VAL A 99 7.09 13.17 -12.56
CA VAL A 99 6.19 14.33 -12.51
C VAL A 99 5.48 14.53 -13.85
N ALA A 100 6.21 14.50 -14.97
CA ALA A 100 5.63 14.64 -16.30
C ALA A 100 4.56 13.57 -16.60
N ARG A 101 4.82 12.30 -16.25
CA ARG A 101 3.81 11.23 -16.42
C ARG A 101 2.59 11.42 -15.51
N MET A 102 2.78 11.95 -14.30
CA MET A 102 1.67 12.25 -13.38
C MET A 102 0.83 13.42 -13.88
N ALA A 103 1.44 14.44 -14.48
CA ALA A 103 0.74 15.58 -15.05
C ALA A 103 -0.25 15.17 -16.16
N LEU A 104 0.05 14.10 -16.92
CA LEU A 104 -0.90 13.52 -17.88
C LEU A 104 -2.18 12.99 -17.23
N ARG A 105 -2.10 12.56 -15.96
CA ARG A 105 -3.25 12.06 -15.19
C ARG A 105 -3.93 13.16 -14.37
N ALA A 106 -3.20 14.21 -13.99
CA ALA A 106 -3.70 15.33 -13.22
C ALA A 106 -3.42 16.66 -13.96
N PRO A 107 -4.07 16.91 -15.12
CA PRO A 107 -3.76 18.05 -15.98
C PRO A 107 -4.01 19.40 -15.29
N THR A 108 -5.02 19.48 -14.41
CA THR A 108 -5.32 20.71 -13.64
C THR A 108 -4.20 21.09 -12.66
N LEU A 109 -3.47 20.10 -12.13
CA LEU A 109 -2.31 20.37 -11.28
C LEU A 109 -1.08 20.71 -12.14
N GLY A 110 -0.89 19.95 -13.23
CA GLY A 110 0.26 20.08 -14.11
C GLY A 110 1.59 19.80 -13.41
N GLU A 111 2.69 19.89 -14.16
CA GLU A 111 4.02 19.60 -13.62
C GLU A 111 4.44 20.57 -12.51
N THR A 112 4.10 21.85 -12.65
CA THR A 112 4.51 22.90 -11.70
C THR A 112 4.01 22.64 -10.28
N ARG A 113 2.74 22.20 -10.11
CA ARG A 113 2.20 21.91 -8.77
C ARG A 113 2.55 20.51 -8.30
N LEU A 114 2.72 19.55 -9.21
CA LEU A 114 3.09 18.17 -8.86
C LEU A 114 4.57 18.04 -8.46
N ALA A 115 5.47 18.84 -9.03
CA ALA A 115 6.90 18.79 -8.72
C ALA A 115 7.22 18.92 -7.22
N PRO A 116 6.77 19.95 -6.49
CA PRO A 116 7.05 20.08 -5.06
C PRO A 116 6.41 18.96 -4.22
N ILE A 117 5.21 18.50 -4.58
CA ILE A 117 4.53 17.38 -3.90
C ILE A 117 5.37 16.11 -4.03
N MET A 118 5.77 15.79 -5.26
CA MET A 118 6.54 14.58 -5.52
C MET A 118 7.95 14.65 -4.94
N ASN A 119 8.56 15.83 -4.88
CA ASN A 119 9.82 16.02 -4.16
C ASN A 119 9.68 15.60 -2.70
N ALA A 120 8.69 16.13 -1.98
CA ALA A 120 8.45 15.79 -0.58
C ALA A 120 8.19 14.27 -0.39
N VAL A 121 7.40 13.67 -1.28
CA VAL A 121 7.11 12.22 -1.24
C VAL A 121 8.34 11.37 -1.56
N ILE A 122 9.26 11.83 -2.42
CA ILE A 122 10.55 11.16 -2.66
C ILE A 122 11.44 11.25 -1.41
N GLU A 123 11.61 12.46 -0.88
CA GLU A 123 12.49 12.73 0.26
C GLU A 123 12.04 11.99 1.52
N ALA A 124 10.74 11.94 1.80
CA ALA A 124 10.20 11.12 2.89
C ALA A 124 10.61 9.64 2.78
N GLY A 125 10.57 9.08 1.56
CA GLY A 125 11.01 7.70 1.31
C GLY A 125 12.53 7.52 1.43
N LEU A 126 13.33 8.55 1.14
CA LEU A 126 14.78 8.53 1.32
C LEU A 126 15.16 8.58 2.79
N HIS A 127 14.57 9.51 3.56
CA HIS A 127 14.78 9.61 5.01
C HIS A 127 14.49 8.28 5.72
N LEU A 128 13.32 7.70 5.46
CA LEU A 128 12.94 6.43 6.06
C LEU A 128 13.87 5.27 5.65
N ALA A 129 14.41 5.29 4.43
CA ALA A 129 15.38 4.30 4.00
C ALA A 129 16.73 4.45 4.71
N GLU A 130 17.16 5.68 4.98
CA GLU A 130 18.38 5.98 5.74
C GLU A 130 18.24 5.61 7.22
N GLU A 131 17.10 5.93 7.85
CA GLU A 131 16.78 5.53 9.23
C GLU A 131 16.85 4.00 9.39
N ARG A 132 16.20 3.25 8.49
CA ARG A 132 16.24 1.78 8.49
C ARG A 132 17.63 1.20 8.23
N ALA A 133 18.50 1.93 7.52
CA ALA A 133 19.88 1.51 7.30
C ALA A 133 20.73 1.75 8.54
N ALA A 134 20.48 2.84 9.27
CA ALA A 134 21.14 3.15 10.53
C ALA A 134 20.77 2.17 11.66
N ASP A 135 19.50 1.74 11.71
CA ASP A 135 19.00 0.78 12.71
C ASP A 135 19.45 -0.68 12.45
N ARG A 136 20.09 -0.95 11.31
CA ARG A 136 20.58 -2.29 11.00
C ARG A 136 21.94 -2.52 11.68
N PRO A 137 22.11 -3.56 12.51
CA PRO A 137 23.41 -3.88 13.08
C PRO A 137 24.42 -4.20 11.96
N PRO A 138 25.71 -3.83 12.14
CA PRO A 138 26.74 -4.19 11.17
C PRO A 138 26.82 -5.73 11.07
N VAL A 139 26.82 -6.23 9.83
CA VAL A 139 27.09 -7.63 9.48
C VAL A 139 28.58 -7.93 9.54
#